data_AF-A0A0P6WTE2-F1
#
_entry.id   AF-A0A0P6WTE2-F1
#
_cell.length_a   1.000
_cell.length_b   1.000
_cell.length_c   1.000
_cell.angle_alpha   90.00
_cell.angle_beta   90.00
_cell.angle_gamma   90.00
#
_symmetry.space_group_name_H-M   'P 1'
#
loop_
_entity.id
_entity.type
_entity.pdbx_description
1 polymer ?
#
loop_
_entity_poly.entity_id
_entity_poly.type
_entity_poly.pdbx_seq_one_letter_code
_entity_poly.pdbx_strand_id
1 'polypeptide(L)'
;MSRLLLPFMTLLFFYSESLFVHLFPSEEWFDQKMIVPHFLIIVLFFICAFYQYRTALLYGFIFGFLFDIYYTEINGIYLVLFPFVIFLSHQMMKVLHNNLFVLGIITLVNISVLEFLVYEINHIIKRTDLTFMQFVDWRLWPTLVLNVLFYIILAFPFRNYLLKKRKEWLDE
;
A
#
# COMPACT_ATOMS: atom_id res chain seq x y z
N MET A 1 3.49 -8.21 25.62
CA MET A 1 2.68 -7.07 25.11
C MET A 1 3.23 -6.40 23.84
N SER A 2 4.51 -6.59 23.48
CA SER A 2 5.17 -6.00 22.30
C SER A 2 4.79 -6.62 20.94
N ARG A 3 4.30 -7.87 20.91
CA ARG A 3 4.00 -8.62 19.67
C ARG A 3 2.68 -8.25 18.99
N LEU A 4 1.74 -7.63 19.72
CA LEU A 4 0.42 -7.20 19.20
C LEU A 4 0.43 -5.79 18.58
N LEU A 5 1.53 -5.05 18.71
CA LEU A 5 1.58 -3.66 18.28
C LEU A 5 1.66 -3.54 16.75
N LEU A 6 2.38 -4.45 16.08
CA LEU A 6 2.42 -4.55 14.62
C LEU A 6 1.04 -4.80 13.97
N PRO A 7 0.28 -5.85 14.36
CA PRO A 7 -1.04 -6.09 13.78
C PRO A 7 -2.02 -4.94 14.10
N PHE A 8 -1.92 -4.35 15.29
CA PHE A 8 -2.72 -3.18 15.66
C PHE A 8 -2.41 -1.96 14.78
N MET A 9 -1.14 -1.69 14.49
CA MET A 9 -0.75 -0.60 13.58
C MET A 9 -1.27 -0.84 12.16
N THR A 10 -1.15 -2.06 11.63
CA THR A 10 -1.69 -2.36 10.29
C THR A 10 -3.21 -2.23 10.24
N LEU A 11 -3.93 -2.62 11.29
CA LEU A 11 -5.37 -2.38 11.42
C LEU A 11 -5.69 -0.88 11.47
N LEU A 12 -4.92 -0.10 12.23
CA LEU A 12 -5.08 1.35 12.32
C LEU A 12 -4.92 2.01 10.94
N PHE A 13 -3.90 1.63 10.17
CA PHE A 13 -3.68 2.20 8.83
C PHE A 13 -4.75 1.76 7.83
N PHE A 14 -5.18 0.50 7.87
CA PHE A 14 -6.32 0.03 7.10
C PHE A 14 -7.59 0.86 7.40
N TYR A 15 -7.90 1.07 8.68
CA TYR A 15 -9.05 1.87 9.06
C TYR A 15 -8.89 3.36 8.71
N SER A 16 -7.67 3.90 8.82
CA SER A 16 -7.36 5.28 8.41
C SER A 16 -7.59 5.48 6.91
N GLU A 17 -7.27 4.46 6.10
CA GLU A 17 -7.55 4.43 4.68
C GLU A 17 -9.06 4.48 4.41
N SER A 18 -9.86 3.68 5.14
CA SER A 18 -11.33 3.72 5.10
C SER A 18 -11.88 5.10 5.44
N LEU A 19 -11.37 5.69 6.53
CA LEU A 19 -11.79 7.01 6.98
C LEU A 19 -11.45 8.09 5.96
N PHE A 20 -10.28 8.01 5.32
CA PHE A 20 -9.89 8.99 4.31
C PHE A 20 -10.86 8.99 3.12
N VAL A 21 -11.21 7.80 2.61
CA VAL A 21 -12.19 7.66 1.52
C VAL A 21 -13.57 8.19 1.93
N HIS A 22 -13.97 7.98 3.19
CA HIS A 22 -15.25 8.46 3.70
C HIS A 22 -15.30 9.97 3.94
N LEU A 23 -14.22 10.57 4.44
CA LEU A 23 -14.14 11.99 4.79
C LEU A 23 -13.86 12.89 3.57
N PHE A 24 -13.24 12.33 2.53
CA PHE A 24 -12.90 13.07 1.31
C PHE A 24 -13.51 12.40 0.07
N PRO A 25 -14.86 12.43 -0.08
CA PRO A 25 -15.50 11.92 -1.29
C PRO A 25 -14.98 12.69 -2.52
N SER A 26 -14.54 11.94 -3.52
CA SER A 26 -13.82 12.43 -4.70
C SER A 26 -14.59 13.46 -5.54
N GLU A 27 -15.92 13.47 -5.45
CA GLU A 27 -16.76 14.36 -6.25
C GLU A 27 -16.81 15.80 -5.74
N GLU A 28 -16.74 16.02 -4.43
CA GLU A 28 -16.89 17.37 -3.85
C GLU A 28 -15.57 18.11 -3.69
N TRP A 29 -14.47 17.39 -3.43
CA TRP A 29 -13.18 17.99 -3.05
C TRP A 29 -12.15 18.03 -4.18
N PHE A 30 -12.27 17.15 -5.19
CA PHE A 30 -11.18 16.89 -6.14
C PHE A 30 -11.58 16.96 -7.61
N ASP A 31 -12.66 17.66 -7.95
CA ASP A 31 -13.01 17.99 -9.33
C ASP A 31 -13.14 16.70 -10.20
N GLN A 32 -13.87 15.71 -9.67
CA GLN A 32 -14.04 14.35 -10.23
C GLN A 32 -12.79 13.46 -10.26
N LYS A 33 -11.65 13.89 -9.69
CA LYS A 33 -10.45 13.05 -9.59
C LYS A 33 -10.62 12.00 -8.50
N MET A 34 -10.29 10.76 -8.83
CA MET A 34 -10.36 9.63 -7.92
C MET A 34 -9.02 9.42 -7.23
N ILE A 35 -8.94 9.81 -5.95
CA ILE A 35 -7.72 9.66 -5.15
C ILE A 35 -7.85 8.42 -4.27
N VAL A 36 -6.94 7.46 -4.46
CA VAL A 36 -6.92 6.21 -3.68
C VAL A 36 -5.79 6.28 -2.65
N PRO A 37 -6.08 6.39 -1.35
CA PRO A 37 -5.06 6.24 -0.32
C PRO A 37 -4.57 4.78 -0.30
N HIS A 38 -3.26 4.56 -0.26
CA HIS A 38 -2.62 3.24 -0.15
C HIS A 38 -1.76 3.17 1.11
N PHE A 39 -2.32 3.61 2.24
CA PHE A 39 -1.59 3.72 3.50
C PHE A 39 -1.14 2.37 4.02
N LEU A 40 -2.02 1.37 3.91
CA LEU A 40 -1.72 0.01 4.31
C LEU A 40 -0.57 -0.58 3.50
N ILE A 41 -0.58 -0.46 2.16
CA ILE A 41 0.47 -1.07 1.33
C ILE A 41 1.85 -0.46 1.63
N ILE A 42 1.89 0.85 1.88
CA ILE A 42 3.11 1.56 2.26
C ILE A 42 3.68 0.96 3.55
N VAL A 43 2.83 0.78 4.56
CA VAL A 43 3.21 0.16 5.84
C VAL A 43 3.72 -1.27 5.65
N LEU A 44 3.09 -2.05 4.76
CA LEU A 44 3.55 -3.39 4.43
C LEU A 44 4.93 -3.39 3.75
N PHE A 45 5.22 -2.41 2.88
CA PHE A 45 6.56 -2.23 2.31
C PHE A 45 7.61 -1.90 3.38
N PHE A 46 7.27 -1.06 4.36
CA PHE A 46 8.17 -0.80 5.49
C PHE A 46 8.43 -2.05 6.32
N ILE A 47 7.39 -2.85 6.63
CA ILE A 47 7.55 -4.13 7.36
C ILE A 47 8.44 -5.07 6.55
N CYS A 48 8.23 -5.16 5.24
CA CYS A 48 9.05 -5.96 4.34
C CYS A 48 10.52 -5.51 4.36
N ALA A 49 10.75 -4.21 4.34
CA ALA A 49 12.08 -3.60 4.28
C ALA A 49 12.86 -3.72 5.59
N PHE A 50 12.23 -3.36 6.71
CA PHE A 50 12.96 -3.12 7.97
C PHE A 50 12.68 -4.12 9.07
N TYR A 51 11.64 -4.96 8.94
CA TYR A 51 11.30 -5.97 9.94
C TYR A 51 11.47 -7.40 9.39
N GLN A 52 10.47 -7.92 8.67
CA GLN A 52 10.48 -9.29 8.18
C GLN A 52 9.56 -9.44 6.96
N TYR A 53 10.14 -9.91 5.85
CA TYR A 53 9.42 -10.20 4.59
C TYR A 53 8.24 -11.17 4.78
N ARG A 54 8.41 -12.26 5.56
CA ARG A 54 7.35 -13.24 5.80
C ARG A 54 6.14 -12.63 6.49
N THR A 55 6.35 -11.72 7.44
CA THR A 55 5.28 -11.00 8.13
C THR A 55 4.55 -10.06 7.18
N ALA A 56 5.29 -9.32 6.35
CA ALA A 56 4.69 -8.46 5.34
C ALA A 56 3.84 -9.25 4.35
N LEU A 57 4.31 -10.40 3.86
CA LEU A 57 3.52 -11.28 2.99
C LEU A 57 2.24 -11.78 3.66
N LEU A 58 2.35 -12.33 4.88
CA LEU A 58 1.20 -12.85 5.61
C LEU A 58 0.15 -11.76 5.81
N TYR A 59 0.58 -10.56 6.19
CA TYR A 59 -0.31 -9.42 6.34
C TYR A 59 -0.86 -8.95 4.99
N GLY A 60 -0.06 -8.98 3.91
CA GLY A 60 -0.54 -8.71 2.56
C GLY A 60 -1.68 -9.64 2.14
N PHE A 61 -1.59 -10.93 2.46
CA PHE A 61 -2.68 -11.88 2.19
C PHE A 61 -3.91 -11.59 3.05
N ILE A 62 -3.74 -11.46 4.37
CA ILE A 62 -4.86 -11.23 5.30
C ILE A 62 -5.58 -9.93 4.96
N PHE A 63 -4.84 -8.84 4.83
CA PHE A 63 -5.43 -7.53 4.56
C PHE A 63 -5.90 -7.40 3.11
N GLY A 64 -5.23 -8.03 2.14
CA GLY A 64 -5.74 -8.08 0.76
C GLY A 64 -7.11 -8.76 0.70
N PHE A 65 -7.29 -9.84 1.46
CA PHE A 65 -8.59 -10.49 1.62
C PHE A 65 -9.63 -9.58 2.29
N LEU A 66 -9.26 -8.90 3.38
CA LEU A 66 -10.16 -7.94 4.04
C LEU A 66 -10.54 -6.79 3.11
N PHE A 67 -9.59 -6.33 2.30
CA PHE A 67 -9.80 -5.23 1.36
C PHE A 67 -10.83 -5.63 0.30
N ASP A 68 -10.69 -6.84 -0.26
CA ASP A 68 -11.63 -7.36 -1.22
C ASP A 68 -13.05 -7.43 -0.62
N ILE A 69 -13.21 -7.91 0.62
CA ILE A 69 -14.52 -8.00 1.30
C ILE A 69 -15.15 -6.63 1.56
N TYR A 70 -14.35 -5.65 1.98
CA TYR A 70 -14.88 -4.38 2.49
C TYR A 70 -15.09 -3.32 1.40
N TYR A 71 -14.24 -3.33 0.36
CA TYR A 71 -14.20 -2.26 -0.63
C TYR A 71 -14.61 -2.68 -2.03
N THR A 72 -14.58 -3.98 -2.35
CA THR A 72 -14.86 -4.44 -3.72
C THR A 72 -16.03 -5.41 -3.75
N GLU A 73 -16.81 -5.35 -4.82
CA GLU A 73 -17.82 -6.39 -5.10
C GLU A 73 -17.19 -7.68 -5.65
N ILE A 74 -15.90 -7.66 -6.01
CA ILE A 74 -15.19 -8.74 -6.69
C ILE A 74 -14.12 -9.29 -5.76
N ASN A 75 -14.43 -10.44 -5.17
CA ASN A 75 -13.52 -11.13 -4.28
C ASN A 75 -12.29 -11.64 -5.05
N GLY A 76 -11.10 -11.15 -4.72
CA GLY A 76 -9.83 -11.78 -5.07
C GLY A 76 -8.78 -10.90 -5.74
N ILE A 77 -9.08 -9.65 -6.13
CA ILE A 77 -8.11 -8.79 -6.82
C ILE A 77 -7.00 -8.40 -5.85
N TYR A 78 -7.34 -7.78 -4.72
CA TYR A 78 -6.37 -7.32 -3.74
C TYR A 78 -5.75 -8.46 -2.94
N LEU A 79 -6.48 -9.57 -2.74
CA LEU A 79 -5.94 -10.83 -2.19
C LEU A 79 -4.68 -11.29 -2.95
N VAL A 80 -4.65 -11.13 -4.27
CA VAL A 80 -3.52 -11.55 -5.11
C VAL A 80 -2.51 -10.41 -5.29
N LEU A 81 -2.97 -9.19 -5.56
CA LEU A 81 -2.09 -8.08 -5.91
C LEU A 81 -1.26 -7.59 -4.72
N PHE A 82 -1.78 -7.59 -3.49
CA PHE A 82 -1.02 -7.14 -2.31
C PHE A 82 0.21 -8.01 -2.05
N PRO A 83 0.11 -9.34 -1.89
CA PRO A 83 1.27 -10.22 -1.79
C PRO A 83 2.24 -10.08 -2.98
N PHE A 84 1.70 -9.89 -4.19
CA PHE A 84 2.50 -9.73 -5.40
C PHE A 84 3.39 -8.48 -5.34
N VAL A 85 2.84 -7.30 -5.02
CA VAL A 85 3.64 -6.06 -4.94
C VAL A 85 4.61 -6.04 -3.75
N ILE A 86 4.28 -6.77 -2.67
CA ILE A 86 5.20 -6.97 -1.54
C ILE A 86 6.37 -7.86 -1.96
N PHE A 87 6.10 -8.93 -2.71
CA PHE A 87 7.14 -9.78 -3.29
C PHE A 87 8.03 -8.99 -4.26
N LEU A 88 7.43 -8.19 -5.14
CA LEU A 88 8.16 -7.34 -6.07
C LEU A 88 9.07 -6.35 -5.32
N SER A 89 8.53 -5.68 -4.29
CA SER A 89 9.29 -4.80 -3.40
C SER A 89 10.49 -5.51 -2.77
N HIS A 90 10.30 -6.73 -2.24
CA HIS A 90 11.36 -7.53 -1.64
C HIS A 90 12.49 -7.82 -2.62
N GLN A 91 12.15 -8.19 -3.86
CA GLN A 91 13.15 -8.48 -4.89
C GLN A 91 13.91 -7.22 -5.32
N MET A 92 13.22 -6.09 -5.47
CA MET A 92 13.87 -4.80 -5.77
C MET A 92 14.84 -4.38 -4.66
N MET A 93 14.46 -4.57 -3.38
CA MET A 93 15.32 -4.22 -2.24
C MET A 93 16.59 -5.07 -2.14
N LYS A 94 16.54 -6.34 -2.56
CA LYS A 94 17.75 -7.18 -2.65
C LYS A 94 18.77 -6.65 -3.65
N VAL A 95 18.30 -6.01 -4.72
CA VAL A 95 19.15 -5.45 -5.78
C VAL A 95 19.62 -4.03 -5.45
N LEU A 96 18.73 -3.18 -4.93
CA LEU A 96 18.94 -1.73 -4.85
C LEU A 96 19.53 -1.20 -3.53
N HIS A 97 19.90 -2.08 -2.60
CA HIS A 97 20.31 -1.77 -1.22
C HIS A 97 19.21 -1.08 -0.38
N ASN A 98 19.06 -1.53 0.86
CA ASN A 98 17.96 -1.08 1.71
C ASN A 98 18.27 0.26 2.41
N ASN A 99 17.70 1.35 1.90
CA ASN A 99 17.66 2.64 2.57
C ASN A 99 16.28 3.32 2.35
N LEU A 100 16.00 4.41 3.08
CA LEU A 100 14.72 5.11 2.96
C LEU A 100 14.48 5.68 1.56
N PHE A 101 15.51 6.25 0.94
CA PHE A 101 15.36 6.84 -0.39
C PHE A 101 14.97 5.79 -1.45
N VAL A 102 15.67 4.65 -1.45
CA VAL A 102 15.41 3.50 -2.30
C VAL A 102 14.02 2.93 -2.02
N LEU A 103 13.63 2.79 -0.75
CA LEU A 103 12.28 2.33 -0.41
C LEU A 103 11.20 3.29 -0.93
N GLY A 104 11.45 4.61 -0.92
CA GLY A 104 10.54 5.60 -1.50
C GLY A 104 10.35 5.42 -3.00
N ILE A 105 11.43 5.19 -3.75
CA ILE A 105 11.37 4.88 -5.19
C ILE A 105 10.62 3.57 -5.44
N ILE A 106 10.96 2.52 -4.69
CA ILE A 106 10.28 1.21 -4.79
C ILE A 106 8.79 1.35 -4.49
N THR A 107 8.42 2.16 -3.49
CA THR A 107 7.03 2.41 -3.12
C THR A 107 6.28 3.11 -4.27
N LEU A 108 6.86 4.16 -4.84
CA LEU A 108 6.26 4.89 -5.97
C LEU A 108 6.04 3.98 -7.17
N VAL A 109 7.05 3.18 -7.53
CA VAL A 109 6.95 2.22 -8.64
C VAL A 109 5.89 1.15 -8.35
N ASN A 110 5.91 0.54 -7.17
CA ASN A 110 4.98 -0.55 -6.85
C ASN A 110 3.53 -0.10 -6.66
N ILE A 111 3.28 1.11 -6.16
CA ILE A 111 1.93 1.69 -6.16
C ILE A 111 1.47 1.96 -7.59
N SER A 112 2.35 2.44 -8.47
CA SER A 112 2.02 2.63 -9.88
C SER A 112 1.65 1.29 -10.55
N VAL A 113 2.42 0.24 -10.28
CA VAL A 113 2.13 -1.12 -10.76
C VAL A 113 0.80 -1.64 -10.19
N LEU A 114 0.54 -1.45 -8.90
CA LEU A 114 -0.70 -1.85 -8.26
C LEU A 114 -1.91 -1.18 -8.93
N GLU A 115 -1.90 0.16 -9.04
CA GLU A 115 -2.98 0.93 -9.65
C GLU A 115 -3.19 0.55 -11.12
N PHE A 116 -2.11 0.37 -11.87
CA PHE A 116 -2.20 -0.05 -13.27
C PHE A 116 -2.82 -1.44 -13.41
N LEU A 117 -2.40 -2.42 -12.61
CA LEU A 117 -2.97 -3.77 -12.65
C LEU A 117 -4.45 -3.78 -12.23
N VAL A 118 -4.80 -3.01 -11.19
CA VAL A 118 -6.20 -2.84 -10.79
C VAL A 118 -7.02 -2.21 -11.91
N TYR A 119 -6.51 -1.18 -12.59
CA TYR A 119 -7.18 -0.56 -13.73
C TYR A 119 -7.39 -1.53 -14.88
N GLU A 120 -6.34 -2.24 -15.31
CA GLU A 120 -6.42 -3.21 -16.42
C GLU A 120 -7.44 -4.32 -16.12
N ILE A 121 -7.42 -4.87 -14.90
CA ILE A 121 -8.40 -5.88 -14.49
C ILE A 121 -9.82 -5.31 -14.58
N ASN A 122 -10.06 -4.11 -14.06
CA ASN A 122 -11.37 -3.46 -14.09
C ASN A 122 -11.84 -3.12 -15.51
N HIS A 123 -10.92 -2.77 -16.40
CA HIS A 123 -11.21 -2.49 -17.81
C HIS A 123 -11.60 -3.79 -18.56
N ILE A 124 -10.87 -4.89 -18.34
CA ILE A 124 -11.17 -6.20 -18.97
C ILE A 124 -12.55 -6.72 -18.56
N ILE A 125 -12.92 -6.56 -17.28
CA ILE A 125 -14.24 -6.97 -16.76
C ILE A 125 -15.35 -5.94 -17.03
N LYS A 126 -15.06 -4.87 -17.77
CA LYS A 126 -16.00 -3.79 -18.15
C LYS A 126 -16.66 -3.09 -16.96
N ARG A 127 -15.90 -2.88 -15.88
CA ARG A 127 -16.32 -2.09 -14.71
C ARG A 127 -15.86 -0.63 -14.79
N THR A 128 -15.01 -0.28 -15.76
CA THR A 128 -14.59 1.09 -16.03
C THR A 128 -14.51 1.33 -17.52
N ASP A 129 -14.98 2.50 -17.95
CA ASP A 129 -14.87 3.00 -19.33
C ASP A 129 -13.80 4.09 -19.46
N LEU A 130 -12.98 4.29 -18.43
CA LEU A 130 -11.89 5.25 -18.45
C LEU A 130 -10.85 4.82 -19.49
N THR A 131 -10.53 5.74 -20.40
CA THR A 131 -9.37 5.56 -21.29
C THR A 131 -8.07 5.59 -20.50
N PHE A 132 -6.99 5.03 -21.05
CA PHE A 132 -5.69 5.01 -20.39
C PHE A 132 -5.21 6.42 -19.98
N MET A 133 -5.40 7.43 -20.85
CA MET A 133 -5.03 8.82 -20.55
C MET A 133 -5.85 9.39 -19.38
N GLN A 134 -7.15 9.11 -19.35
CA GLN A 134 -8.00 9.52 -18.22
C GLN A 134 -7.61 8.81 -16.92
N PHE A 135 -7.27 7.52 -16.97
CA PHE A 135 -6.76 6.80 -15.81
C PHE A 135 -5.50 7.47 -15.25
N VAL A 136 -4.55 7.82 -16.12
CA VAL A 136 -3.30 8.48 -15.71
C VAL A 136 -3.58 9.83 -15.04
N ASP A 137 -4.41 10.67 -15.66
CA ASP A 137 -4.63 12.04 -15.20
C ASP A 137 -5.59 12.14 -14.00
N TRP A 138 -6.66 11.35 -14.01
CA TRP A 138 -7.74 11.48 -13.01
C TRP A 138 -7.53 10.59 -11.80
N ARG A 139 -6.72 9.53 -11.90
CA ARG A 139 -6.56 8.53 -10.85
C ARG A 139 -5.10 8.29 -10.45
N LEU A 140 -4.22 7.97 -11.39
CA LEU A 140 -2.84 7.58 -11.08
C LEU A 140 -2.04 8.72 -10.46
N TRP A 141 -1.94 9.87 -11.14
CA TRP A 141 -1.16 11.02 -10.64
C TRP A 141 -1.63 11.52 -9.27
N PRO A 142 -2.92 11.80 -9.04
CA PRO A 142 -3.42 12.23 -7.74
C PRO A 142 -3.13 11.21 -6.62
N THR A 143 -3.31 9.93 -6.92
CA THR A 143 -3.04 8.82 -6.01
C THR A 143 -1.56 8.76 -5.64
N LEU A 144 -0.65 8.87 -6.61
CA LEU A 144 0.79 8.86 -6.34
C LEU A 144 1.22 10.04 -5.47
N VAL A 145 0.69 11.24 -5.73
CA VAL A 145 1.01 12.43 -4.93
C VAL A 145 0.61 12.24 -3.46
N LEU A 146 -0.63 11.82 -3.20
CA LEU A 146 -1.10 11.58 -1.83
C LEU A 146 -0.22 10.55 -1.10
N ASN A 147 0.10 9.45 -1.79
CA ASN A 147 0.84 8.35 -1.21
C ASN A 147 2.31 8.67 -0.97
N VAL A 148 2.94 9.47 -1.83
CA VAL A 148 4.29 9.98 -1.61
C VAL A 148 4.33 10.93 -0.41
N LEU A 149 3.35 11.82 -0.27
CA LEU A 149 3.26 12.70 0.90
C LEU A 149 3.14 11.90 2.19
N PHE A 150 2.27 10.88 2.19
CA PHE A 150 2.11 9.99 3.33
C PHE A 150 3.40 9.19 3.64
N TYR A 151 4.07 8.69 2.60
CA TYR A 151 5.37 8.01 2.74
C TYR A 151 6.39 8.88 3.45
N ILE A 152 6.53 10.15 3.04
CA ILE A 152 7.51 11.09 3.63
C ILE A 152 7.23 11.29 5.12
N ILE A 153 5.96 11.43 5.51
CA ILE A 153 5.54 11.60 6.91
C ILE A 153 5.90 10.35 7.73
N LEU A 154 5.66 9.15 7.19
CA LEU A 154 5.94 7.89 7.89
C LEU A 154 7.40 7.46 7.90
N ALA A 155 8.20 7.91 6.92
CA ALA A 155 9.50 7.33 6.63
C ALA A 155 10.44 7.28 7.83
N PHE A 156 10.56 8.40 8.55
CA PHE A 156 11.45 8.48 9.70
C PHE A 156 10.92 7.77 10.96
N PRO A 157 9.70 8.06 11.47
CA PRO A 157 9.21 7.45 12.71
C PRO A 157 9.07 5.93 12.56
N PHE A 158 8.55 5.46 11.43
CA PHE A 158 8.20 4.06 11.26
C PHE A 158 9.43 3.17 11.04
N ARG A 159 10.44 3.65 10.29
CA ARG A 159 11.72 2.94 10.18
C ARG A 159 12.38 2.71 11.53
N ASN A 160 12.47 3.75 12.36
CA ASN A 160 13.14 3.65 13.66
C ASN A 160 12.40 2.68 14.59
N TYR A 161 11.06 2.71 14.57
CA TYR A 161 10.23 1.76 15.28
C TYR A 161 10.47 0.30 14.85
N LEU A 162 10.44 0.03 13.54
CA LEU A 162 10.60 -1.33 13.01
C LEU A 162 12.01 -1.89 13.24
N LEU A 163 13.05 -1.07 13.10
CA LEU A 163 14.42 -1.51 13.37
C LEU A 163 14.63 -1.85 14.85
N LYS A 164 14.00 -1.12 15.77
CA LYS A 164 14.01 -1.45 17.19
C LYS A 164 13.33 -2.79 17.44
N LYS A 165 12.13 -2.99 16.86
CA LYS A 165 11.39 -4.26 16.94
C LYS A 165 12.17 -5.45 16.40
N ARG A 166 12.89 -5.27 15.30
CA ARG A 166 13.72 -6.33 14.71
C ARG A 166 14.85 -6.76 15.64
N LYS A 167 15.50 -5.81 16.35
CA LYS A 167 16.54 -6.13 17.33
C LYS A 167 15.98 -6.92 18.51
N GLU A 168 14.87 -6.46 19.09
CA GLU A 168 14.17 -7.16 20.17
C GLU A 168 13.82 -8.62 19.80
N TRP A 169 13.45 -8.88 18.54
CA TRP A 169 13.15 -10.23 18.06
C TRP A 169 14.38 -11.12 17.84
N LEU A 170 15.55 -10.55 17.54
CA LEU A 170 16.80 -11.30 17.34
C LEU A 170 17.51 -11.61 18.67
N ASP A 171 17.26 -10.81 19.70
CA ASP A 171 17.84 -10.95 21.04
C ASP A 171 17.04 -11.92 21.95
N GLU A 172 15.86 -12.40 21.50
CA GLU A 172 15.01 -13.45 22.12
C GLU A 172 15.32 -14.84 21.54
#